data_AF-A0A351E9Q3-F1
#
_entry.id   AF-A0A351E9Q3-F1
#
_cell.length_a   1.000
_cell.length_b   1.000
_cell.length_c   1.000
_cell.angle_alpha   90.00
_cell.angle_beta   90.00
_cell.angle_gamma   90.00
#
_symmetry.space_group_name_H-M   'P 1'
#
loop_
_entity.id
_entity.type
_entity.pdbx_description
1 polymer ?
#
loop_
_entity_poly.entity_id
_entity_poly.type
_entity_poly.pdbx_seq_one_letter_code
_entity_poly.pdbx_strand_id
1 'polypeptide(L)'
;MKKILITLMALLTITGSCFAAGAAANFTAEERAADAFVAALMSNGTFTATSRYVASNINEQGFTEAQKQIKEKVGRVNNINFITYQKNYNIEKSQYVDGQEELVYVGSIAGKKDQIARIVVAFAPVDGQQKIVNFAVNVLTLQKEAPAKK
;
A
#
# COMPACT_ATOMS: atom_id res chain seq x y z
N MET A 1 -0.46 54.67 25.91
CA MET A 1 0.40 54.27 24.77
C MET A 1 1.06 52.96 25.17
N LYS A 2 0.53 51.84 24.68
CA LYS A 2 0.99 51.10 23.50
C LYS A 2 2.01 50.01 23.88
N LYS A 3 1.45 48.78 23.93
CA LYS A 3 1.99 47.53 23.36
C LYS A 3 3.14 46.84 24.11
N ILE A 4 3.13 45.50 23.96
CA ILE A 4 4.22 44.52 24.21
C ILE A 4 4.15 43.96 25.65
N LEU A 5 3.47 42.83 25.91
CA LEU A 5 4.06 41.49 25.80
C LEU A 5 2.97 40.38 25.81
N ILE A 6 2.13 40.30 24.77
CA ILE A 6 1.34 39.09 24.49
C ILE A 6 2.09 38.29 23.41
N THR A 7 3.33 37.88 23.68
CA THR A 7 4.16 37.21 22.67
C THR A 7 5.01 36.08 23.23
N LEU A 8 4.63 35.50 24.37
CA LEU A 8 5.36 34.36 24.96
C LEU A 8 4.64 33.01 24.79
N MET A 9 3.48 32.97 24.12
CA MET A 9 2.70 31.74 23.90
C MET A 9 2.91 31.10 22.51
N ALA A 10 3.79 31.64 21.67
CA ALA A 10 4.03 31.17 20.31
C ALA A 10 5.23 30.19 20.17
N LEU A 11 5.88 29.80 21.27
CA LEU A 11 7.08 28.94 21.24
C LEU A 11 6.80 27.44 21.40
N LEU A 12 5.54 27.03 21.41
CA LEU A 12 5.15 25.62 21.51
C LEU A 12 4.21 25.28 20.36
N THR A 13 4.78 24.79 19.25
CA THR A 13 4.22 23.77 18.31
C THR A 13 4.75 23.97 16.89
N ILE A 14 6.06 23.84 16.69
CA ILE A 14 6.56 23.31 15.41
C ILE A 14 7.64 22.27 15.75
N THR A 15 7.23 21.17 16.38
CA THR A 15 7.77 19.87 15.95
C THR A 15 7.02 19.47 14.69
N GLY A 16 7.09 20.33 13.67
CA GLY A 16 6.78 19.94 12.32
C GLY A 16 7.84 18.93 11.96
N SER A 17 7.51 17.65 12.11
CA SER A 17 8.19 16.59 11.42
C SER A 17 8.35 17.08 9.98
N CYS A 18 9.60 17.34 9.60
CA CYS A 18 9.97 17.62 8.24
C CYS A 18 9.73 16.32 7.46
N PHE A 19 8.47 16.02 7.17
CA PHE A 19 8.12 15.16 6.07
C PHE A 19 8.56 15.96 4.85
N ALA A 20 9.76 15.65 4.36
CA ALA A 20 10.28 16.20 3.12
C ALA A 20 9.14 16.22 2.10
N ALA A 21 8.80 17.39 1.57
CA ALA A 21 7.64 17.57 0.69
C ALA A 21 7.65 16.62 -0.54
N GLY A 22 8.81 16.06 -0.89
CA GLY A 22 8.93 14.99 -1.88
C GLY A 22 8.39 13.61 -1.44
N ALA A 23 8.48 13.25 -0.16
CA ALA A 23 7.95 11.98 0.34
C ALA A 23 6.41 11.94 0.35
N ALA A 24 5.76 13.07 0.63
CA ALA A 24 4.30 13.17 0.61
C ALA A 24 3.72 13.12 -0.81
N ALA A 25 4.40 13.75 -1.78
CA ALA A 25 3.97 13.73 -3.19
C ALA A 25 4.12 12.34 -3.84
N ASN A 26 5.23 11.63 -3.53
CA ASN A 26 5.45 10.27 -4.03
C ASN A 26 4.41 9.29 -3.49
N PHE A 27 4.09 9.38 -2.19
CA PHE A 27 3.07 8.55 -1.57
C PHE A 27 1.71 8.67 -2.28
N THR A 28 1.25 9.89 -2.60
CA THR A 28 -0.02 10.09 -3.32
C THR A 28 -0.03 9.47 -4.73
N ALA A 29 1.12 9.46 -5.42
CA ALA A 29 1.24 8.86 -6.75
C ALA A 29 1.26 7.32 -6.68
N GLU A 30 2.01 6.76 -5.72
CA GLU A 30 2.10 5.33 -5.45
C GLU A 30 0.76 4.75 -4.98
N GLU A 31 0.07 5.45 -4.08
CA GLU A 31 -1.27 5.08 -3.60
C GLU A 31 -2.26 5.04 -4.76
N ARG A 32 -2.30 6.08 -5.61
CA ARG A 32 -3.17 6.09 -6.80
C ARG A 32 -2.85 4.95 -7.77
N ALA A 33 -1.56 4.65 -7.98
CA ALA A 33 -1.13 3.57 -8.85
C ALA A 33 -1.53 2.20 -8.28
N ALA A 34 -1.29 1.98 -6.98
CA ALA A 34 -1.64 0.76 -6.28
C ALA A 34 -3.15 0.56 -6.20
N ASP A 35 -3.93 1.61 -5.92
CA ASP A 35 -5.40 1.55 -5.90
C ASP A 35 -5.96 1.11 -7.26
N ALA A 36 -5.47 1.73 -8.34
CA ALA A 36 -5.88 1.36 -9.69
C ALA A 36 -5.50 -0.09 -10.01
N PHE A 37 -4.30 -0.51 -9.62
CA PHE A 37 -3.81 -1.87 -9.83
C PHE A 37 -4.62 -2.90 -9.05
N VAL A 38 -4.83 -2.68 -7.75
CA VAL A 38 -5.60 -3.56 -6.86
C VAL A 38 -7.06 -3.64 -7.29
N ALA A 39 -7.68 -2.51 -7.65
CA ALA A 39 -9.05 -2.50 -8.15
C ALA A 39 -9.19 -3.35 -9.42
N ALA A 40 -8.27 -3.20 -10.38
CA ALA A 40 -8.27 -4.01 -11.60
C ALA A 40 -8.02 -5.49 -11.29
N LEU A 41 -7.03 -5.81 -10.44
CA LEU A 41 -6.67 -7.18 -10.09
C LEU A 41 -7.81 -7.91 -9.37
N MET A 42 -8.59 -7.21 -8.53
CA MET A 42 -9.65 -7.82 -7.71
C MET A 42 -11.03 -7.84 -8.36
N SER A 43 -11.29 -6.94 -9.32
CA SER A 43 -12.64 -6.74 -9.89
C SER A 43 -12.79 -7.19 -11.35
N ASN A 44 -11.93 -8.09 -11.83
CA ASN A 44 -11.85 -8.46 -13.26
C ASN A 44 -11.63 -7.26 -14.20
N GLY A 45 -10.87 -6.25 -13.75
CA GLY A 45 -10.46 -5.13 -14.61
C GLY A 45 -9.42 -5.55 -15.65
N THR A 46 -9.14 -4.68 -16.61
CA THR A 46 -8.19 -4.96 -17.68
C THR A 46 -6.77 -4.50 -17.31
N PHE A 47 -5.76 -5.22 -17.82
CA PHE A 47 -4.36 -4.85 -17.62
C PHE A 47 -4.05 -3.43 -18.12
N THR A 48 -4.66 -3.00 -19.24
CA THR A 48 -4.50 -1.67 -19.84
C THR A 48 -4.78 -0.52 -18.87
N ALA A 49 -5.70 -0.68 -17.90
CA ALA A 49 -5.98 0.34 -16.90
C ALA A 49 -4.78 0.59 -15.95
N THR A 50 -3.86 -0.37 -15.87
CA THR A 50 -2.74 -0.39 -14.92
C THR A 50 -1.37 -0.39 -15.59
N SER A 51 -1.32 -0.64 -16.90
CA SER A 51 -0.08 -0.90 -17.66
C SER A 51 0.97 0.20 -17.51
N ARG A 52 0.54 1.46 -17.39
CA ARG A 52 1.45 2.60 -17.19
C ARG A 52 2.15 2.63 -15.82
N TYR A 53 1.61 1.94 -14.83
CA TYR A 53 2.09 1.93 -13.45
C TYR A 53 2.99 0.74 -13.12
N VAL A 54 2.95 -0.31 -13.93
CA VAL A 54 3.70 -1.55 -13.68
C VAL A 54 5.00 -1.57 -14.46
N ALA A 55 5.97 -2.33 -13.97
CA ALA A 55 7.18 -2.65 -14.70
C ALA A 55 6.93 -3.77 -15.74
N SER A 56 7.84 -3.89 -16.71
CA SER A 56 7.68 -4.80 -17.86
C SER A 56 7.62 -6.29 -17.51
N ASN A 57 8.09 -6.66 -16.32
CA ASN A 57 7.98 -8.03 -15.80
C ASN A 57 6.53 -8.42 -15.45
N ILE A 58 5.64 -7.45 -15.22
CA ILE A 58 4.21 -7.66 -15.08
C ILE A 58 3.55 -7.32 -16.42
N ASN A 59 3.11 -8.35 -17.14
CA ASN A 59 2.47 -8.21 -18.44
C ASN A 59 1.00 -8.69 -18.41
N GLU A 60 0.28 -8.46 -19.51
CA GLU A 60 -1.15 -8.79 -19.61
C GLU A 60 -1.46 -10.27 -19.35
N GLN A 61 -0.62 -11.18 -19.86
CA GLN A 61 -0.80 -12.62 -19.66
C GLN A 61 -0.63 -12.98 -18.17
N GLY A 62 0.45 -12.52 -17.55
CA GLY A 62 0.72 -12.76 -16.12
C GLY A 62 -0.35 -12.12 -15.22
N PHE A 63 -0.83 -10.94 -15.57
CA PHE A 63 -1.91 -10.26 -14.85
C PHE A 63 -3.23 -11.04 -14.93
N THR A 64 -3.63 -11.46 -16.12
CA THR A 64 -4.86 -12.25 -16.34
C THR A 64 -4.81 -13.58 -15.61
N GLU A 65 -3.66 -14.26 -15.67
CA GLU A 65 -3.44 -15.51 -14.93
C GLU A 65 -3.48 -15.29 -13.41
N ALA A 66 -2.93 -14.18 -12.91
CA ALA A 66 -3.03 -13.84 -11.50
C ALA A 66 -4.48 -13.60 -11.06
N GLN A 67 -5.29 -12.85 -11.84
CA GLN A 67 -6.71 -12.66 -11.56
C GLN A 67 -7.45 -14.00 -11.46
N LYS A 68 -7.17 -14.92 -12.39
CA LYS A 68 -7.73 -16.28 -12.39
C LYS A 68 -7.34 -17.04 -11.12
N GLN A 69 -6.04 -17.08 -10.79
CA GLN A 69 -5.57 -17.80 -9.61
C GLN A 69 -6.12 -17.22 -8.30
N ILE A 70 -6.26 -15.90 -8.19
CA ILE A 70 -6.87 -15.24 -7.03
C ILE A 70 -8.33 -15.69 -6.91
N LYS A 71 -9.09 -15.65 -8.01
CA LYS A 71 -10.49 -16.09 -8.00
C LYS A 71 -10.64 -17.57 -7.61
N GLU A 72 -9.77 -18.44 -8.12
CA GLU A 72 -9.81 -19.88 -7.86
C GLU A 72 -9.36 -20.26 -6.44
N LYS A 73 -8.26 -19.66 -5.95
CA LYS A 73 -7.65 -20.04 -4.66
C LYS A 73 -8.16 -19.22 -3.48
N VAL A 74 -8.40 -17.93 -3.68
CA VAL A 74 -8.83 -16.99 -2.63
C VAL A 74 -10.35 -16.88 -2.62
N GLY A 75 -10.94 -16.63 -3.79
CA GLY A 75 -12.36 -16.31 -3.97
C GLY A 75 -12.58 -14.81 -4.22
N ARG A 76 -13.84 -14.36 -4.12
CA ARG A 76 -14.19 -12.94 -4.28
C ARG A 76 -13.76 -12.14 -3.06
N VAL A 77 -12.92 -11.12 -3.27
CA VAL A 77 -12.47 -10.18 -2.23
C VAL A 77 -13.34 -8.91 -2.31
N ASN A 78 -13.88 -8.47 -1.18
CA ASN A 78 -14.71 -7.27 -1.05
C ASN A 78 -14.16 -6.34 0.04
N ASN A 79 -14.62 -5.08 0.07
CA ASN A 79 -14.25 -4.09 1.10
C ASN A 79 -12.73 -3.98 1.27
N ILE A 80 -12.04 -3.74 0.16
CA ILE A 80 -10.58 -3.61 0.14
C ILE A 80 -10.22 -2.24 0.71
N ASN A 81 -9.37 -2.22 1.72
CA ASN A 81 -8.92 -1.01 2.40
C ASN A 81 -7.40 -0.95 2.39
N PHE A 82 -6.85 0.23 2.11
CA PHE A 82 -5.43 0.53 2.36
C PHE A 82 -5.15 0.54 3.87
N ILE A 83 -4.02 -0.05 4.28
CA ILE A 83 -3.66 -0.21 5.69
C ILE A 83 -2.32 0.43 6.03
N THR A 84 -1.30 0.24 5.18
CA THR A 84 0.04 0.71 5.51
C THR A 84 0.90 0.90 4.27
N TYR A 85 1.77 1.90 4.38
CA TYR A 85 2.87 2.18 3.50
C TYR A 85 4.18 1.90 4.24
N GLN A 86 5.08 1.15 3.61
CA GLN A 86 6.32 0.72 4.22
C GLN A 86 7.48 0.98 3.27
N LYS A 87 8.57 1.55 3.79
CA LYS A 87 9.85 1.60 3.08
C LYS A 87 10.64 0.35 3.41
N ASN A 88 11.20 -0.28 2.40
CA ASN A 88 12.01 -1.48 2.59
C ASN A 88 13.30 -1.13 3.30
N TYR A 89 13.64 -1.91 4.32
CA TYR A 89 14.87 -1.74 5.10
C TYR A 89 15.83 -2.89 4.78
N ASN A 90 17.03 -2.54 4.32
CA ASN A 90 18.10 -3.50 4.13
C ASN A 90 18.83 -3.68 5.46
N ILE A 91 18.66 -4.84 6.09
CA ILE A 91 19.27 -5.18 7.38
C ILE A 91 20.80 -5.20 7.28
N GLU A 92 21.34 -5.80 6.22
CA GLU A 92 22.80 -5.92 6.01
C GLU A 92 23.47 -4.55 5.88
N LYS A 93 22.80 -3.62 5.20
CA LYS A 93 23.28 -2.24 5.02
C LYS A 93 22.81 -1.28 6.11
N SER A 94 21.97 -1.75 7.03
CA SER A 94 21.35 -0.96 8.11
C SER A 94 20.77 0.37 7.64
N GLN A 95 20.07 0.35 6.51
CA GLN A 95 19.47 1.54 5.92
C GLN A 95 18.20 1.20 5.12
N TYR A 96 17.34 2.20 4.94
CA TYR A 96 16.25 2.10 3.97
C TYR A 96 16.81 1.99 2.55
N VAL A 97 16.11 1.25 1.71
CA VAL A 97 16.42 1.13 0.29
C VAL A 97 15.63 2.20 -0.45
N ASP A 98 16.32 3.16 -1.03
CA ASP A 98 15.69 4.27 -1.73
C ASP A 98 14.77 3.79 -2.85
N GLY A 99 13.54 4.29 -2.84
CA GLY A 99 12.49 3.97 -3.82
C GLY A 99 11.94 2.55 -3.74
N GLN A 100 12.36 1.71 -2.79
CA GLN A 100 11.72 0.41 -2.59
C GLN A 100 10.69 0.48 -1.48
N GLU A 101 9.42 0.40 -1.87
CA GLU A 101 8.28 0.65 -0.99
C GLU A 101 7.20 -0.41 -1.19
N GLU A 102 6.42 -0.67 -0.15
CA GLU A 102 5.29 -1.58 -0.18
C GLU A 102 4.03 -0.89 0.32
N LEU A 103 2.95 -1.01 -0.46
CA LEU A 103 1.61 -0.64 -0.04
C LEU A 103 0.82 -1.90 0.25
N VAL A 104 0.16 -1.91 1.40
CA VAL A 104 -0.56 -3.07 1.91
C VAL A 104 -2.03 -2.75 2.04
N TYR A 105 -2.84 -3.63 1.48
CA TYR A 105 -4.29 -3.59 1.54
C TYR A 105 -4.83 -4.85 2.22
N VAL A 106 -6.02 -4.75 2.79
CA VAL A 106 -6.77 -5.89 3.29
C VAL A 106 -8.19 -5.87 2.76
N GLY A 107 -8.71 -7.02 2.39
CA GLY A 107 -10.09 -7.19 1.98
C GLY A 107 -10.75 -8.40 2.63
N SER A 108 -12.06 -8.31 2.83
CA SER A 108 -12.88 -9.44 3.28
C SER A 108 -13.06 -10.47 2.18
N ILE A 109 -13.00 -11.76 2.50
CA ILE A 109 -13.24 -12.83 1.52
C ILE A 109 -14.70 -13.29 1.61
N ALA A 110 -15.42 -13.27 0.49
CA ALA A 110 -16.81 -13.68 0.44
C ALA A 110 -17.00 -15.11 0.99
N GLY A 111 -17.89 -15.26 1.97
CA GLY A 111 -18.17 -16.56 2.60
C GLY A 111 -17.16 -17.02 3.65
N LYS A 112 -16.07 -16.30 3.90
CA LYS A 112 -15.04 -16.66 4.89
C LYS A 112 -14.90 -15.58 5.97
N LYS A 113 -15.61 -15.75 7.10
CA LYS A 113 -15.72 -14.71 8.15
C LYS A 113 -14.46 -14.57 9.01
N ASP A 114 -13.65 -15.61 9.07
CA ASP A 114 -12.41 -15.70 9.84
C ASP A 114 -11.17 -15.53 8.95
N GLN A 115 -11.34 -15.17 7.68
CA GLN A 115 -10.23 -14.99 6.76
C GLN A 115 -10.30 -13.63 6.05
N ILE A 116 -9.14 -13.03 5.85
CA ILE A 116 -8.96 -11.83 5.04
C ILE A 116 -7.93 -12.07 3.96
N ALA A 117 -8.04 -11.36 2.85
CA ALA A 117 -6.98 -11.27 1.86
C ALA A 117 -6.07 -10.09 2.22
N ARG A 118 -4.78 -10.32 2.43
CA ARG A 118 -3.74 -9.30 2.51
C ARG A 118 -3.08 -9.17 1.14
N ILE A 119 -3.19 -8.00 0.55
CA ILE A 119 -2.63 -7.69 -0.78
C ILE A 119 -1.45 -6.76 -0.56
N VAL A 120 -0.29 -7.10 -1.11
CA VAL A 120 0.93 -6.30 -1.05
C VAL A 120 1.27 -5.87 -2.47
N VAL A 121 1.54 -4.59 -2.66
CA VAL A 121 1.99 -4.02 -3.92
C VAL A 121 3.36 -3.39 -3.67
N ALA A 122 4.39 -3.92 -4.33
CA ALA A 122 5.76 -3.47 -4.17
C ALA A 122 6.18 -2.56 -5.32
N PHE A 123 6.82 -1.46 -4.97
CA PHE A 123 7.35 -0.44 -5.86
C PHE A 123 8.87 -0.48 -5.87
N ALA A 124 9.45 -0.17 -7.02
CA ALA A 124 10.87 0.12 -7.18
C ALA A 124 11.09 1.07 -8.36
N PRO A 125 12.21 1.81 -8.37
CA PRO A 125 12.55 2.69 -9.47
C PRO A 125 12.93 1.87 -10.71
N VAL A 126 12.22 2.12 -11.81
CA VAL A 126 12.50 1.57 -13.14
C VAL A 126 12.60 2.75 -14.10
N ASP A 127 13.75 2.90 -14.74
CA ASP A 127 14.07 4.01 -15.65
C ASP A 127 13.77 5.40 -15.04
N GLY A 128 14.05 5.55 -13.75
CA GLY A 128 13.84 6.81 -13.00
C GLY A 128 12.38 7.09 -12.62
N GLN A 129 11.46 6.16 -12.84
CA GLN A 129 10.05 6.25 -12.42
C GLN A 129 9.72 5.16 -11.40
N GLN A 130 8.94 5.51 -10.38
CA GLN A 130 8.38 4.49 -9.49
C GLN A 130 7.36 3.64 -10.24
N LYS A 131 7.60 2.32 -10.25
CA LYS A 131 6.73 1.33 -10.88
C LYS A 131 6.41 0.21 -9.90
N ILE A 132 5.23 -0.38 -10.07
CA ILE A 132 4.88 -1.63 -9.42
C ILE A 132 5.73 -2.74 -10.05
N VAL A 133 6.62 -3.32 -9.26
CA VAL A 133 7.54 -4.37 -9.71
C VAL A 133 7.12 -5.76 -9.24
N ASN A 134 6.30 -5.85 -8.20
CA ASN A 134 5.79 -7.10 -7.68
C ASN A 134 4.47 -6.91 -6.92
N PHE A 135 3.72 -7.99 -6.75
CA PHE A 135 2.56 -8.01 -5.87
C PHE A 135 2.36 -9.41 -5.29
N ALA A 136 1.70 -9.48 -4.15
CA ALA A 136 1.34 -10.74 -3.50
C ALA A 136 -0.06 -10.66 -2.91
N VAL A 137 -0.79 -11.78 -2.95
CA VAL A 137 -2.10 -11.92 -2.31
C VAL A 137 -2.04 -13.12 -1.38
N ASN A 138 -2.13 -12.85 -0.09
CA ASN A 138 -2.05 -13.87 0.96
C ASN A 138 -3.39 -13.94 1.69
N VAL A 139 -3.80 -15.15 2.07
CA VAL A 139 -4.96 -15.32 2.96
C VAL A 139 -4.46 -15.40 4.39
N LEU A 140 -4.99 -14.54 5.26
CA LEU A 140 -4.71 -14.56 6.69
C LEU A 140 -5.95 -15.04 7.44
N THR A 141 -5.75 -15.98 8.37
CA THR A 141 -6.78 -16.36 9.32
C THR A 141 -6.74 -15.44 10.52
N LEU A 142 -7.86 -14.81 10.83
CA LEU A 142 -8.03 -13.96 12.00
C LEU A 142 -7.95 -14.81 13.26
N GLN A 143 -7.07 -14.44 14.19
CA GLN A 143 -7.10 -15.04 15.52
C GLN A 143 -8.37 -14.57 16.22
N LYS A 144 -9.12 -15.52 16.78
CA LYS A 144 -10.23 -15.18 17.68
C LYS A 144 -9.61 -14.59 18.94
N GLU A 145 -9.90 -13.33 19.23
CA GLU A 145 -9.59 -12.78 20.55
C GLU A 145 -10.27 -13.69 21.59
N ALA A 146 -9.47 -14.26 22.50
CA ALA A 146 -10.04 -14.93 23.65
C ALA A 146 -10.87 -13.88 24.42
N PRO A 147 -12.09 -14.21 24.86
CA PRO A 147 -12.88 -13.26 25.63
C PRO A 147 -12.03 -12.81 26.82
N ALA A 148 -11.83 -11.49 26.94
CA ALA A 148 -11.11 -10.92 28.06
C ALA A 148 -11.69 -11.52 29.35
N LYS A 149 -10.85 -12.21 30.12
CA LYS A 149 -11.26 -12.71 31.44
C LYS A 149 -11.64 -11.48 32.26
N LYS A 150 -12.94 -11.33 32.54
CA LYS A 150 -13.46 -10.35 33.48
C LYS A 150 -12.98 -10.67 34.88
#